data_AF-A0A1Q3GS02-F1
#
_entry.id   AF-A0A1Q3GS02-F1
#
_cell.length_a   1.000
_cell.length_b   1.000
_cell.length_c   1.000
_cell.angle_alpha   90.00
_cell.angle_beta   90.00
_cell.angle_gamma   90.00
#
_symmetry.space_group_name_H-M   'P 1'
#
loop_
_entity.id
_entity.type
_entity.pdbx_description
1 polymer ?
#
loop_
_entity_poly.entity_id
_entity_poly.type
_entity_poly.pdbx_seq_one_letter_code
_entity_poly.pdbx_strand_id
1 'polypeptide(L)'
;MRNTLLILIIIGLLLTLPNKGFSQENAPICTSIEQVKANAGKQILIFGELARHHQLPHHPYILLLEGNEWIFLGNDAFFGGKPINTTFILVKGIVKLNNTDFQLASFSNEPLPETAFLNASKQPLVKDPEKLIRVHPFVTKVAQIQAIPACHSQKDIETNLNQWVVVYGLISVRDEQKVVFQANHKNPWLLFNMPSTNALKQGKKQPGMAIVKFTQANQPPSATLLQRLFPVCKTIEQFRQHQGQLVAFSGKVKKKGKLKVNRKTLLYIYQLPNSLTSDQLEGKKVQFITRVYHYGLPHFFELPLFFNYLAFGQIGYIKDGLWLDQGN
;
A
#
# COMPACT_ATOMS: atom_id res chain seq x y z
N MET A 1 3.79 -55.94 -19.07
CA MET A 1 4.18 -55.25 -17.82
C MET A 1 4.88 -53.90 -18.09
N ARG A 2 4.38 -53.07 -19.02
CA ARG A 2 5.02 -51.81 -19.43
C ARG A 2 4.19 -50.55 -19.12
N ASN A 3 2.90 -50.73 -18.78
CA ASN A 3 1.98 -49.62 -18.47
C ASN A 3 1.87 -49.29 -16.97
N THR A 4 2.25 -50.19 -16.07
CA THR A 4 2.21 -49.93 -14.62
C THR A 4 3.34 -49.02 -14.14
N LEU A 5 4.49 -49.03 -14.83
CA LEU A 5 5.64 -48.18 -14.47
C LEU A 5 5.39 -46.70 -14.82
N LEU A 6 4.65 -46.44 -15.91
CA LEU A 6 4.33 -45.08 -16.37
C LEU A 6 3.33 -44.38 -15.45
N ILE A 7 2.40 -45.12 -14.85
CA ILE A 7 1.43 -44.57 -13.88
C ILE A 7 2.12 -44.20 -12.57
N LEU A 8 3.09 -45.01 -12.10
CA LEU A 8 3.88 -44.70 -10.90
C LEU A 8 4.80 -43.48 -11.08
N ILE A 9 5.34 -43.28 -12.28
CA ILE A 9 6.16 -42.09 -12.58
C ILE A 9 5.29 -40.83 -12.63
N ILE A 10 4.06 -40.90 -13.17
CA ILE A 10 3.15 -39.74 -13.19
C ILE A 10 2.63 -39.39 -11.78
N ILE A 11 2.39 -40.38 -10.92
CA ILE A 11 2.01 -40.15 -9.51
C ILE A 11 3.20 -39.59 -8.70
N GLY A 12 4.42 -40.06 -8.95
CA GLY A 12 5.65 -39.50 -8.35
C GLY A 12 5.97 -38.08 -8.82
N LEU A 13 5.67 -37.75 -10.08
CA LEU A 13 5.91 -36.42 -10.65
C LEU A 13 4.85 -35.38 -10.22
N LEU A 14 3.61 -35.80 -9.93
CA LEU A 14 2.58 -34.91 -9.35
C LEU A 14 2.80 -34.62 -7.86
N LEU A 15 3.56 -35.45 -7.14
CA LEU A 15 3.87 -35.25 -5.71
C LEU A 15 5.11 -34.36 -5.46
N THR A 16 5.74 -33.84 -6.51
CA THR A 16 6.93 -32.96 -6.40
C THR A 16 6.74 -31.58 -7.04
N LEU A 17 5.49 -31.13 -7.21
CA LEU A 17 5.26 -29.69 -7.24
C LEU A 17 5.54 -29.17 -5.83
N PRO A 18 6.57 -28.33 -5.61
CA PRO A 18 6.64 -27.60 -4.38
C PRO A 18 5.47 -26.61 -4.45
N ASN A 19 4.35 -26.99 -3.83
CA ASN A 19 3.57 -26.05 -3.07
C ASN A 19 4.57 -25.41 -2.11
N LYS A 20 5.25 -24.34 -2.57
CA LYS A 20 5.94 -23.40 -1.70
C LYS A 20 4.84 -22.65 -0.94
N GLY A 21 4.15 -23.39 -0.09
CA GLY A 21 3.62 -22.83 1.13
C GLY A 21 4.78 -22.10 1.79
N PHE A 22 4.48 -20.95 2.36
CA PHE A 22 5.33 -20.30 3.34
C PHE A 22 5.61 -21.33 4.45
N SER A 23 6.66 -22.13 4.28
CA SER A 23 7.41 -22.62 5.41
C SER A 23 7.94 -21.37 6.10
N GLN A 24 7.60 -21.25 7.38
CA GLN A 24 7.90 -20.15 8.29
C GLN A 24 9.42 -20.00 8.51
N GLU A 25 10.17 -19.62 7.48
CA GLU A 25 11.38 -18.85 7.72
C GLU A 25 10.91 -17.45 8.15
N ASN A 26 10.91 -17.23 9.47
CA ASN A 26 10.48 -16.02 10.18
C ASN A 26 11.34 -14.80 9.84
N ALA A 27 11.39 -14.40 8.57
CA ALA A 27 12.02 -13.16 8.14
C ALA A 27 11.19 -11.99 8.69
N PRO A 28 11.81 -11.02 9.38
CA PRO A 28 11.09 -9.88 9.94
C PRO A 28 10.50 -9.04 8.82
N ILE A 29 9.28 -8.56 9.03
CA ILE A 29 8.64 -7.60 8.12
C ILE A 29 9.12 -6.19 8.43
N CYS A 30 9.56 -5.48 7.40
CA CYS A 30 10.03 -4.11 7.46
C CYS A 30 9.09 -3.20 6.64
N THR A 31 8.66 -2.12 7.29
CA THR A 31 7.73 -1.10 6.79
C THR A 31 8.25 0.33 7.03
N SER A 32 9.51 0.46 7.47
CA SER A 32 10.32 1.68 7.60
C SER A 32 11.80 1.40 7.32
N ILE A 33 12.57 2.44 6.98
CA ILE A 33 14.03 2.34 6.82
C ILE A 33 14.71 2.04 8.14
N GLU A 34 14.16 2.49 9.26
CA GLU A 34 14.67 2.11 10.59
C GLU A 34 14.63 0.58 10.78
N GLN A 35 13.51 -0.06 10.48
CA GLN A 35 13.37 -1.52 10.54
C GLN A 35 14.31 -2.21 9.55
N VAL A 36 14.49 -1.66 8.35
CA VAL A 36 15.46 -2.16 7.36
C VAL A 36 16.89 -2.08 7.89
N LYS A 37 17.28 -0.96 8.50
CA LYS A 37 18.61 -0.76 9.11
C LYS A 37 18.87 -1.74 10.24
N ALA A 38 17.90 -1.93 11.13
CA ALA A 38 17.99 -2.89 12.23
C ALA A 38 18.18 -4.33 11.76
N ASN A 39 17.80 -4.65 10.51
CA ASN A 39 17.89 -5.97 9.93
C ASN A 39 18.81 -6.03 8.68
N ALA A 40 19.71 -5.06 8.52
CA ALA A 40 20.61 -5.00 7.37
C ALA A 40 21.44 -6.29 7.23
N GLY A 41 21.63 -6.76 5.99
CA GLY A 41 22.37 -7.99 5.70
C GLY A 41 21.62 -9.30 6.01
N LYS A 42 20.45 -9.26 6.64
CA LYS A 42 19.58 -10.43 6.85
C LYS A 42 18.56 -10.57 5.73
N GLN A 43 18.02 -11.77 5.60
CA GLN A 43 16.82 -12.01 4.79
C GLN A 43 15.62 -11.39 5.50
N ILE A 44 14.95 -10.44 4.87
CA ILE A 44 13.79 -9.71 5.41
C ILE A 44 12.61 -9.76 4.44
N LEU A 45 11.42 -9.44 4.96
CA LEU A 45 10.23 -9.13 4.17
C LEU A 45 10.08 -7.61 4.11
N ILE A 46 9.96 -7.04 2.92
CA ILE A 46 9.75 -5.62 2.71
C ILE A 46 8.35 -5.45 2.16
N PHE A 47 7.53 -4.73 2.91
CA PHE A 47 6.17 -4.45 2.50
C PHE A 47 5.96 -2.95 2.26
N GLY A 48 5.30 -2.64 1.15
CA GLY A 48 4.92 -1.27 0.84
C GLY A 48 4.15 -1.16 -0.46
N GLU A 49 3.96 0.08 -0.89
CA GLU A 49 3.28 0.38 -2.15
C GLU A 49 4.29 0.41 -3.29
N LEU A 50 3.99 -0.28 -4.38
CA LEU A 50 4.77 -0.21 -5.61
C LEU A 50 4.53 1.15 -6.25
N ALA A 51 5.59 1.93 -6.45
CA ALA A 51 5.51 3.25 -7.04
C ALA A 51 6.65 3.47 -8.04
N ARG A 52 6.52 4.42 -8.97
CA ARG A 52 7.60 4.89 -9.87
C ARG A 52 7.92 6.33 -9.53
N HIS A 53 9.02 6.96 -9.90
CA HIS A 53 9.27 8.35 -9.48
C HIS A 53 9.34 9.30 -10.67
N HIS A 54 8.62 10.43 -10.65
CA HIS A 54 8.59 11.34 -11.79
C HIS A 54 9.94 12.04 -12.07
N GLN A 55 10.80 12.22 -11.06
CA GLN A 55 12.13 12.86 -11.21
C GLN A 55 13.33 11.92 -11.05
N LEU A 56 13.09 10.63 -10.81
CA LEU A 56 14.15 9.62 -10.77
C LEU A 56 13.89 8.66 -11.94
N PRO A 57 14.82 7.75 -12.27
CA PRO A 57 14.58 6.75 -13.29
C PRO A 57 13.23 6.05 -13.14
N HIS A 58 12.55 5.76 -14.25
CA HIS A 58 11.20 5.17 -14.29
C HIS A 58 11.21 3.69 -13.92
N HIS A 59 11.60 3.43 -12.70
CA HIS A 59 11.78 2.10 -12.16
C HIS A 59 10.93 1.92 -10.92
N PRO A 60 10.67 0.66 -10.54
CA PRO A 60 9.98 0.36 -9.33
C PRO A 60 10.72 0.81 -8.07
N TYR A 61 9.94 1.42 -7.19
CA TYR A 61 10.30 1.72 -5.82
C TYR A 61 9.23 1.11 -4.91
N ILE A 62 9.64 0.72 -3.70
CA ILE A 62 8.69 0.41 -2.63
C ILE A 62 8.58 1.64 -1.75
N LEU A 63 7.37 2.18 -1.62
CA LEU A 63 7.05 3.15 -0.58
C LEU A 63 6.69 2.43 0.70
N LEU A 64 7.58 2.59 1.67
CA LEU A 64 7.41 2.12 3.02
C LEU A 64 6.37 2.97 3.73
N LEU A 65 5.51 2.29 4.49
CA LEU A 65 4.26 2.89 4.93
C LEU A 65 4.44 3.85 6.09
N GLU A 66 5.41 3.65 6.99
CA GLU A 66 5.58 4.43 8.23
C GLU A 66 5.98 5.89 8.00
N GLY A 67 6.88 6.15 7.06
CA GLY A 67 7.46 7.48 6.86
C GLY A 67 7.39 8.04 5.44
N ASN A 68 6.70 7.36 4.51
CA ASN A 68 6.83 7.63 3.06
C ASN A 68 8.30 7.55 2.61
N GLU A 69 9.05 6.66 3.24
CA GLU A 69 10.41 6.34 2.89
C GLU A 69 10.39 5.36 1.72
N TRP A 70 11.48 5.25 0.99
CA TRP A 70 11.49 4.41 -0.21
C TRP A 70 12.73 3.52 -0.30
N ILE A 71 12.54 2.37 -0.94
CA ILE A 71 13.59 1.42 -1.29
C ILE A 71 13.59 1.26 -2.81
N PHE A 72 14.78 1.34 -3.41
CA PHE A 72 14.96 1.07 -4.83
C PHE A 72 14.93 -0.45 -5.10
N LEU A 73 14.14 -0.87 -6.10
CA LEU A 73 14.02 -2.28 -6.46
C LEU A 73 14.89 -2.70 -7.65
N GLY A 74 15.40 -1.77 -8.48
CA GLY A 74 16.16 -2.13 -9.69
C GLY A 74 15.37 -1.88 -10.98
N ASN A 75 15.87 -2.37 -12.12
CA ASN A 75 15.27 -2.15 -13.45
C ASN A 75 14.13 -3.13 -13.77
N ASP A 76 13.45 -2.97 -14.90
CA ASP A 76 12.30 -3.80 -15.30
C ASP A 76 12.61 -5.30 -15.41
N ALA A 77 13.86 -5.65 -15.72
CA ALA A 77 14.32 -7.04 -15.71
C ALA A 77 14.20 -7.70 -14.32
N PHE A 78 14.23 -6.91 -13.24
CA PHE A 78 14.01 -7.35 -11.87
C PHE A 78 12.67 -8.05 -11.66
N PHE A 79 11.63 -7.62 -12.38
CA PHE A 79 10.31 -8.25 -12.26
C PHE A 79 10.14 -9.49 -13.12
N GLY A 80 11.11 -9.81 -13.98
CA GLY A 80 11.10 -11.02 -14.81
C GLY A 80 9.81 -11.18 -15.62
N GLY A 81 9.31 -10.11 -16.25
CA GLY A 81 8.13 -10.16 -17.10
C GLY A 81 6.79 -10.38 -16.39
N LYS A 82 6.74 -10.27 -15.05
CA LYS A 82 5.48 -10.39 -14.29
C LYS A 82 4.80 -9.02 -14.17
N PRO A 83 3.61 -8.82 -14.75
CA PRO A 83 2.84 -7.61 -14.51
C PRO A 83 2.34 -7.60 -13.06
N ILE A 84 2.92 -6.75 -12.23
CA ILE A 84 2.41 -6.49 -10.87
C ILE A 84 1.31 -5.43 -11.00
N ASN A 85 0.09 -5.88 -11.32
CA ASN A 85 -1.08 -5.03 -11.43
C ASN A 85 -1.75 -4.79 -10.06
N THR A 86 -0.97 -4.53 -9.02
CA THR A 86 -1.47 -4.25 -7.66
C THR A 86 -0.71 -3.10 -7.01
N THR A 87 -1.39 -2.34 -6.16
CA THR A 87 -0.78 -1.22 -5.43
C THR A 87 0.24 -1.68 -4.40
N PHE A 88 -0.01 -2.78 -3.71
CA PHE A 88 0.86 -3.28 -2.65
C PHE A 88 1.68 -4.47 -3.11
N ILE A 89 2.92 -4.53 -2.63
CA ILE A 89 3.83 -5.65 -2.84
C ILE A 89 4.55 -6.06 -1.56
N LEU A 90 4.86 -7.34 -1.49
CA LEU A 90 5.73 -7.93 -0.48
C LEU A 90 6.94 -8.55 -1.17
N VAL A 91 8.13 -8.07 -0.80
CA VAL A 91 9.41 -8.55 -1.34
C VAL A 91 10.19 -9.27 -0.25
N LYS A 92 10.49 -10.56 -0.46
CA LYS A 92 11.45 -11.30 0.36
C LYS A 92 12.84 -11.09 -0.24
N GLY A 93 13.72 -10.40 0.46
CA GLY A 93 15.07 -10.11 -0.04
C GLY A 93 16.09 -9.74 1.03
N ILE A 94 17.33 -9.50 0.61
CA ILE A 94 18.40 -8.91 1.44
C ILE A 94 18.62 -7.47 1.02
N VAL A 95 18.64 -6.55 1.98
CA VAL A 95 18.81 -5.11 1.75
C VAL A 95 20.22 -4.67 2.13
N LYS A 96 20.83 -3.86 1.25
CA LYS A 96 21.98 -3.02 1.58
C LYS A 96 21.50 -1.59 1.81
N LEU A 97 22.14 -0.89 2.73
CA LEU A 97 21.72 0.45 3.16
C LEU A 97 22.11 1.56 2.18
N ASN A 98 23.06 1.28 1.31
CA ASN A 98 23.51 2.15 0.24
C ASN A 98 23.64 1.36 -1.05
N ASN A 99 23.41 2.02 -2.18
CA ASN A 99 23.53 1.46 -3.51
C ASN A 99 24.74 2.07 -4.24
N THR A 100 25.94 1.91 -3.67
CA THR A 100 27.17 2.54 -4.19
C THR A 100 27.45 2.21 -5.65
N ASP A 101 26.99 1.03 -6.08
CA ASP A 101 27.25 0.48 -7.40
C ASP A 101 26.22 0.95 -8.45
N PHE A 102 25.22 1.74 -8.05
CA PHE A 102 24.23 2.29 -8.97
C PHE A 102 24.90 3.19 -10.02
N GLN A 103 24.56 2.98 -11.29
CA GLN A 103 25.02 3.79 -12.41
C GLN A 103 23.82 4.16 -13.27
N LEU A 104 23.57 5.46 -13.46
CA LEU A 104 22.40 5.92 -14.20
C LEU A 104 22.43 5.49 -15.67
N ALA A 105 23.62 5.42 -16.27
CA ALA A 105 23.82 5.04 -17.68
C ALA A 105 23.31 3.64 -18.02
N SER A 106 23.17 2.75 -17.03
CA SER A 106 22.66 1.39 -17.20
C SER A 106 21.13 1.30 -17.28
N PHE A 107 20.44 2.45 -17.23
CA PHE A 107 18.99 2.54 -17.27
C PHE A 107 18.55 3.32 -18.51
N SER A 108 17.75 2.68 -19.38
CA SER A 108 17.13 3.31 -20.53
C SER A 108 15.90 4.09 -20.07
N ASN A 109 16.08 5.34 -19.67
CA ASN A 109 14.92 6.19 -19.37
C ASN A 109 14.32 6.70 -20.68
N GLU A 110 13.14 6.25 -21.05
CA GLU A 110 12.24 7.13 -21.79
C GLU A 110 11.73 8.19 -20.80
N PRO A 111 11.92 9.50 -21.04
CA PRO A 111 11.26 10.51 -20.23
C PRO A 111 9.75 10.29 -20.29
N LEU A 112 9.02 10.68 -19.24
CA LEU A 112 7.55 10.62 -19.27
C LEU A 112 7.05 11.42 -20.48
N PRO A 113 5.95 10.98 -21.11
CA PRO A 113 5.32 11.76 -22.17
C PRO A 113 4.89 13.14 -21.65
N GLU A 114 5.01 14.18 -22.47
CA GLU A 114 4.67 15.58 -22.13
C GLU A 114 3.23 15.75 -21.56
N THR A 115 2.32 14.84 -21.91
CA THR A 115 0.94 14.79 -21.40
C THR A 115 0.83 14.39 -19.93
N ALA A 116 1.82 13.73 -19.35
CA ALA A 116 1.91 13.45 -17.92
C ALA A 116 2.17 14.71 -17.08
N PHE A 117 2.56 15.82 -17.73
CA PHE A 117 3.00 17.07 -17.09
C PHE A 117 1.92 18.16 -17.09
N LEU A 118 0.63 17.82 -17.12
CA LEU A 118 -0.48 18.78 -16.96
C LEU A 118 -0.37 19.49 -15.58
N ASN A 119 0.46 20.56 -15.52
CA ASN A 119 0.93 21.39 -14.39
C ASN A 119 2.29 21.08 -13.72
N ALA A 120 3.22 20.37 -14.37
CA ALA A 120 4.61 20.32 -13.88
C ALA A 120 5.44 21.47 -14.50
N SER A 121 5.13 22.72 -14.16
CA SER A 121 5.89 23.89 -14.62
C SER A 121 7.29 24.04 -13.98
N LYS A 122 7.86 22.95 -13.45
CA LYS A 122 9.21 22.94 -12.89
C LYS A 122 10.03 21.83 -13.51
N GLN A 123 11.19 22.19 -14.03
CA GLN A 123 12.26 21.25 -14.40
C GLN A 123 12.52 20.26 -13.25
N PRO A 124 12.99 19.04 -13.54
CA PRO A 124 13.41 18.09 -12.52
C PRO A 124 14.35 18.81 -11.53
N LEU A 125 13.98 18.84 -10.25
CA LEU A 125 14.78 19.54 -9.24
C LEU A 125 16.02 18.73 -8.84
N VAL A 126 16.01 17.42 -9.11
CA VAL A 126 17.10 16.52 -8.76
C VAL A 126 18.22 16.70 -9.78
N LYS A 127 19.22 17.51 -9.41
CA LYS A 127 20.41 17.77 -10.23
C LYS A 127 21.27 16.52 -10.47
N ASP A 128 21.17 15.51 -9.59
CA ASP A 128 22.00 14.29 -9.63
C ASP A 128 21.23 13.05 -9.12
N PRO A 129 20.31 12.44 -9.92
CA PRO A 129 19.51 11.29 -9.51
C PRO A 129 20.37 10.08 -9.09
N GLU A 130 21.53 9.92 -9.71
CA GLU A 130 22.53 8.92 -9.36
C GLU A 130 23.02 9.06 -7.91
N LYS A 131 23.36 10.28 -7.47
CA LYS A 131 23.79 10.53 -6.09
C LYS A 131 22.67 10.23 -5.11
N LEU A 132 21.42 10.58 -5.45
CA LEU A 132 20.28 10.30 -4.59
C LEU A 132 20.06 8.79 -4.41
N ILE A 133 20.08 8.00 -5.48
CA ILE A 133 19.85 6.55 -5.40
C ILE A 133 21.01 5.84 -4.68
N ARG A 134 22.25 6.28 -4.89
CA ARG A 134 23.43 5.71 -4.22
C ARG A 134 23.37 5.77 -2.70
N VAL A 135 22.74 6.79 -2.13
CA VAL A 135 22.64 6.96 -0.66
C VAL A 135 21.39 6.31 -0.06
N HIS A 136 20.52 5.70 -0.86
CA HIS A 136 19.31 5.04 -0.38
C HIS A 136 19.44 3.52 -0.33
N PRO A 137 18.65 2.85 0.53
CA PRO A 137 18.62 1.39 0.59
C PRO A 137 18.07 0.77 -0.69
N PHE A 138 18.58 -0.40 -1.03
CA PHE A 138 18.14 -1.16 -2.20
C PHE A 138 18.12 -2.66 -1.92
N VAL A 139 17.23 -3.37 -2.61
CA VAL A 139 17.13 -4.82 -2.48
C VAL A 139 18.17 -5.48 -3.37
N THR A 140 19.15 -6.12 -2.74
CA THR A 140 20.34 -6.64 -3.42
C THR A 140 20.18 -8.07 -3.94
N LYS A 141 19.37 -8.87 -3.25
CA LYS A 141 19.07 -10.26 -3.59
C LYS A 141 17.60 -10.51 -3.32
N VAL A 142 16.79 -10.53 -4.38
CA VAL A 142 15.38 -10.88 -4.26
C VAL A 142 15.20 -12.37 -4.36
N ALA A 143 14.59 -12.94 -3.31
CA ALA A 143 14.15 -14.32 -3.30
C ALA A 143 12.73 -14.46 -3.86
N GLN A 144 11.85 -13.51 -3.58
CA GLN A 144 10.46 -13.54 -4.01
C GLN A 144 9.82 -12.14 -4.05
N ILE A 145 8.91 -11.94 -5.00
CA ILE A 145 8.01 -10.79 -5.06
C ILE A 145 6.58 -11.32 -5.12
N GLN A 146 5.70 -10.78 -4.28
CA GLN A 146 4.28 -11.11 -4.24
C GLN A 146 3.46 -9.84 -4.41
N ALA A 147 2.49 -9.89 -5.30
CA ALA A 147 1.41 -8.93 -5.36
C ALA A 147 0.48 -9.13 -4.15
N ILE A 148 0.04 -8.03 -3.52
CA ILE A 148 -0.91 -8.06 -2.40
C ILE A 148 -2.14 -7.28 -2.85
N PRO A 149 -3.20 -7.94 -3.35
CA PRO A 149 -4.42 -7.25 -3.78
C PRO A 149 -5.17 -6.67 -2.57
N ALA A 150 -5.90 -5.58 -2.81
CA ALA A 150 -6.84 -5.04 -1.83
C ALA A 150 -8.23 -5.67 -2.03
N CYS A 151 -8.83 -6.17 -0.95
CA CYS A 151 -10.19 -6.70 -0.96
C CYS A 151 -11.15 -5.69 -0.35
N HIS A 152 -12.23 -5.39 -1.08
CA HIS A 152 -13.27 -4.45 -0.68
C HIS A 152 -14.63 -5.15 -0.45
N SER A 153 -14.72 -6.43 -0.78
CA SER A 153 -15.91 -7.25 -0.66
C SER A 153 -15.56 -8.72 -0.35
N GLN A 154 -16.59 -9.48 0.02
CA GLN A 154 -16.49 -10.92 0.23
C GLN A 154 -16.11 -11.67 -1.07
N LYS A 155 -16.63 -11.22 -2.21
CA LYS A 155 -16.26 -11.76 -3.53
C LYS A 155 -14.76 -11.57 -3.82
N ASP A 156 -14.20 -10.43 -3.42
CA ASP A 156 -12.75 -10.21 -3.59
C ASP A 156 -11.96 -11.23 -2.75
N ILE A 157 -12.40 -11.56 -1.54
CA ILE A 157 -11.79 -12.61 -0.72
C ILE A 157 -11.88 -13.98 -1.40
N GLU A 158 -13.05 -14.34 -1.95
CA GLU A 158 -13.25 -15.61 -2.66
C GLU A 158 -12.28 -15.76 -3.85
N THR A 159 -12.08 -14.67 -4.61
CA THR A 159 -11.13 -14.68 -5.72
C THR A 159 -9.67 -14.73 -5.27
N ASN A 160 -9.40 -14.35 -4.01
CA ASN A 160 -8.06 -14.23 -3.45
C ASN A 160 -7.80 -15.18 -2.27
N LEU A 161 -8.40 -16.36 -2.26
CA LEU A 161 -8.08 -17.39 -1.27
C LEU A 161 -6.62 -17.85 -1.40
N ASN A 162 -6.05 -18.25 -0.27
CA ASN A 162 -4.69 -18.76 -0.10
C ASN A 162 -3.56 -17.80 -0.49
N GLN A 163 -3.86 -16.53 -0.73
CA GLN A 163 -2.88 -15.45 -0.89
C GLN A 163 -3.02 -14.38 0.20
N TRP A 164 -1.98 -13.58 0.36
CA TRP A 164 -2.02 -12.41 1.23
C TRP A 164 -2.85 -11.31 0.56
N VAL A 165 -3.76 -10.70 1.30
CA VAL A 165 -4.61 -9.60 0.83
C VAL A 165 -4.60 -8.46 1.83
N VAL A 166 -4.74 -7.22 1.36
CA VAL A 166 -5.00 -6.06 2.21
C VAL A 166 -6.51 -5.92 2.39
N VAL A 167 -6.95 -5.79 3.64
CA VAL A 167 -8.32 -5.33 3.96
C VAL A 167 -8.25 -4.03 4.74
N TYR A 168 -9.10 -3.09 4.37
CA TYR A 168 -9.24 -1.80 5.05
C TYR A 168 -10.50 -1.75 5.88
N GLY A 169 -10.42 -1.08 7.03
CA GLY A 169 -11.54 -1.02 7.94
C GLY A 169 -11.19 -0.30 9.23
N LEU A 170 -11.85 -0.75 10.30
CA LEU A 170 -11.70 -0.23 11.64
C LEU A 170 -11.12 -1.32 12.51
N ILE A 171 -10.09 -0.95 13.25
CA ILE A 171 -9.35 -1.80 14.16
C ILE A 171 -9.69 -1.36 15.59
N SER A 172 -10.11 -2.31 16.42
CA SER A 172 -10.30 -2.08 17.85
C SER A 172 -9.29 -2.92 18.62
N VAL A 173 -8.42 -2.26 19.37
CA VAL A 173 -7.44 -2.85 20.26
C VAL A 173 -8.01 -2.77 21.67
N ARG A 174 -8.48 -3.91 22.19
CA ARG A 174 -9.04 -3.98 23.56
C ARG A 174 -7.90 -4.14 24.56
N ASP A 175 -7.09 -5.16 24.34
CA ASP A 175 -5.93 -5.54 25.14
C ASP A 175 -4.75 -5.82 24.18
N GLU A 176 -3.51 -5.88 24.67
CA GLU A 176 -2.30 -6.02 23.82
C GLU A 176 -2.29 -7.28 22.93
N GLN A 177 -3.12 -8.28 23.24
CA GLN A 177 -3.20 -9.53 22.50
C GLN A 177 -4.41 -9.67 21.57
N LYS A 178 -5.45 -8.83 21.73
CA LYS A 178 -6.73 -9.01 21.04
C LYS A 178 -7.12 -7.79 20.23
N VAL A 179 -7.07 -7.97 18.91
CA VAL A 179 -7.42 -6.97 17.92
C VAL A 179 -8.67 -7.42 17.17
N VAL A 180 -9.67 -6.55 17.06
CA VAL A 180 -10.89 -6.79 16.30
C VAL A 180 -10.86 -5.96 15.03
N PHE A 181 -11.03 -6.60 13.88
CA PHE A 181 -11.22 -5.93 12.60
C PHE A 181 -12.71 -5.89 12.23
N GLN A 182 -13.17 -4.75 11.72
CA GLN A 182 -14.47 -4.64 11.07
C GLN A 182 -14.36 -3.77 9.81
N ALA A 183 -14.91 -4.23 8.69
CA ALA A 183 -14.77 -3.50 7.43
C ALA A 183 -15.56 -2.18 7.38
N ASN A 184 -16.61 -2.02 8.19
CA ASN A 184 -17.44 -0.81 8.25
C ASN A 184 -18.13 -0.67 9.63
N HIS A 185 -18.69 0.50 9.93
CA HIS A 185 -19.28 0.79 11.25
C HIS A 185 -20.57 0.03 11.53
N LYS A 186 -21.47 -0.04 10.54
CA LYS A 186 -22.79 -0.69 10.62
C LYS A 186 -22.85 -1.87 9.67
N ASN A 187 -23.30 -3.04 10.14
CA ASN A 187 -23.40 -4.27 9.37
C ASN A 187 -22.10 -4.59 8.62
N PRO A 188 -21.02 -4.94 9.35
CA PRO A 188 -19.74 -5.22 8.74
C PRO A 188 -19.86 -6.42 7.79
N TRP A 189 -19.49 -6.25 6.52
CA TRP A 189 -19.42 -7.38 5.58
C TRP A 189 -18.27 -8.35 5.93
N LEU A 190 -17.29 -7.86 6.70
CA LEU A 190 -16.21 -8.65 7.25
C LEU A 190 -15.93 -8.23 8.70
N LEU A 191 -15.94 -9.21 9.60
CA LEU A 191 -15.70 -9.05 11.04
C LEU A 191 -14.91 -10.26 11.53
N PHE A 192 -13.77 -10.02 12.17
CA PHE A 192 -12.98 -11.10 12.77
C PHE A 192 -12.07 -10.58 13.89
N ASN A 193 -11.64 -11.51 14.74
CA ASN A 193 -10.59 -11.29 15.73
C ASN A 193 -9.25 -11.75 15.16
N MET A 194 -8.18 -11.08 15.52
CA MET A 194 -6.81 -11.42 15.16
C MET A 194 -5.85 -11.13 16.31
N PRO A 195 -4.75 -11.90 16.43
CA PRO A 195 -3.70 -11.58 17.38
C PRO A 195 -3.01 -10.28 16.98
N SER A 196 -2.51 -9.51 17.94
CA SER A 196 -1.74 -8.30 17.62
C SER A 196 -0.41 -8.67 16.95
N THR A 197 -0.08 -8.05 15.82
CA THR A 197 1.22 -8.29 15.17
C THR A 197 2.34 -7.44 15.75
N ASN A 198 1.99 -6.28 16.35
CA ASN A 198 2.91 -5.31 16.95
C ASN A 198 2.23 -4.65 18.17
N ALA A 199 2.96 -3.85 18.94
CA ALA A 199 2.36 -3.02 19.99
C ALA A 199 1.48 -1.92 19.38
N LEU A 200 0.19 -2.19 19.23
CA LEU A 200 -0.79 -1.19 18.79
C LEU A 200 -1.32 -0.41 20.00
N LYS A 201 -1.49 0.91 19.85
CA LYS A 201 -2.12 1.73 20.88
C LYS A 201 -3.56 1.26 21.09
N GLN A 202 -3.98 1.15 22.35
CA GLN A 202 -5.36 0.85 22.71
C GLN A 202 -6.33 1.85 22.07
N GLY A 203 -7.49 1.36 21.67
CA GLY A 203 -8.49 2.20 21.01
C GLY A 203 -9.60 1.39 20.40
N LYS A 204 -10.73 2.06 20.11
CA LYS A 204 -11.91 1.44 19.53
C LYS A 204 -12.21 2.03 18.17
N LYS A 205 -12.47 1.17 17.20
CA LYS A 205 -12.86 1.51 15.82
C LYS A 205 -11.96 2.59 15.20
N GLN A 206 -10.65 2.39 15.31
CA GLN A 206 -9.67 3.27 14.70
C GLN A 206 -9.45 2.86 13.24
N PRO A 207 -9.47 3.80 12.28
CA PRO A 207 -9.19 3.47 10.88
C PRO A 207 -7.82 2.81 10.71
N GLY A 208 -7.78 1.79 9.88
CA GLY A 208 -6.56 1.02 9.67
C GLY A 208 -6.66 0.04 8.53
N MET A 209 -5.63 -0.78 8.41
CA MET A 209 -5.61 -1.92 7.52
C MET A 209 -5.00 -3.14 8.20
N ALA A 210 -5.35 -4.31 7.68
CA ALA A 210 -4.71 -5.56 8.01
C ALA A 210 -4.30 -6.28 6.73
N ILE A 211 -3.14 -6.94 6.76
CA ILE A 211 -2.73 -7.88 5.72
C ILE A 211 -2.98 -9.27 6.27
N VAL A 212 -3.84 -10.01 5.61
CA VAL A 212 -4.35 -11.28 6.10
C VAL A 212 -4.40 -12.30 4.97
N LYS A 213 -4.45 -13.57 5.34
CA LYS A 213 -4.61 -14.69 4.42
C LYS A 213 -5.86 -15.46 4.78
N PHE A 214 -6.72 -15.72 3.81
CA PHE A 214 -7.93 -16.52 3.98
C PHE A 214 -7.75 -17.87 3.31
N THR A 215 -8.15 -18.95 3.96
CA THR A 215 -8.28 -20.28 3.32
C THR A 215 -9.71 -20.53 2.84
N GLN A 216 -10.69 -19.82 3.40
CA GLN A 216 -12.11 -19.86 3.07
C GLN A 216 -12.72 -18.46 3.20
N ALA A 217 -13.69 -18.11 2.36
CA ALA A 217 -14.20 -16.73 2.26
C ALA A 217 -15.07 -16.27 3.44
N ASN A 218 -15.71 -17.21 4.14
CA ASN A 218 -16.69 -16.93 5.20
C ASN A 218 -16.15 -17.26 6.58
N GLN A 219 -14.83 -17.38 6.70
CA GLN A 219 -14.13 -17.71 7.92
C GLN A 219 -13.16 -16.58 8.30
N PRO A 220 -12.79 -16.47 9.59
CA PRO A 220 -11.67 -15.65 9.99
C PRO A 220 -10.41 -15.99 9.18
N PRO A 221 -9.50 -15.03 8.98
CA PRO A 221 -8.27 -15.29 8.26
C PRO A 221 -7.43 -16.36 8.98
N SER A 222 -6.80 -17.23 8.19
CA SER A 222 -5.90 -18.28 8.70
C SER A 222 -4.59 -17.71 9.23
N ALA A 223 -4.18 -16.53 8.77
CA ALA A 223 -2.96 -15.86 9.22
C ALA A 223 -3.08 -14.33 9.06
N THR A 224 -2.35 -13.61 9.90
CA THR A 224 -2.19 -12.15 9.82
C THR A 224 -0.70 -11.84 9.65
N LEU A 225 -0.35 -11.03 8.65
CA LEU A 225 1.03 -10.61 8.38
C LEU A 225 1.35 -9.27 9.04
N LEU A 226 0.42 -8.31 8.96
CA LEU A 226 0.63 -6.96 9.46
C LEU A 226 -0.71 -6.33 9.84
N GLN A 227 -0.69 -5.51 10.89
CA GLN A 227 -1.75 -4.58 11.23
C GLN A 227 -1.20 -3.17 11.32
N ARG A 228 -2.00 -2.21 10.87
CA ARG A 228 -1.61 -0.81 10.91
C ARG A 228 -2.80 0.10 11.18
N LEU A 229 -2.63 1.01 12.13
CA LEU A 229 -3.55 2.13 12.36
C LEU A 229 -3.12 3.33 11.53
N PHE A 230 -4.09 4.06 10.99
CA PHE A 230 -3.83 5.31 10.28
C PHE A 230 -4.17 6.53 11.16
N PRO A 231 -3.33 7.58 11.14
CA PRO A 231 -3.64 8.80 11.86
C PRO A 231 -4.89 9.45 11.28
N VAL A 232 -5.78 9.96 12.15
CA VAL A 232 -7.00 10.64 11.73
C VAL A 232 -6.75 12.14 11.65
N CYS A 233 -6.50 12.65 10.44
CA CYS A 233 -6.29 14.07 10.18
C CYS A 233 -7.60 14.86 10.31
N LYS A 234 -7.60 15.92 11.11
CA LYS A 234 -8.74 16.82 11.37
C LYS A 234 -8.41 18.28 11.06
N THR A 235 -7.14 18.67 11.06
CA THR A 235 -6.69 20.04 10.81
C THR A 235 -5.70 20.11 9.66
N ILE A 236 -5.51 21.32 9.13
CA ILE A 236 -4.56 21.61 8.04
C ILE A 236 -3.14 21.20 8.44
N GLU A 237 -2.76 21.51 9.68
CA GLU A 237 -1.44 21.23 10.25
C GLU A 237 -1.21 19.71 10.28
N GLN A 238 -2.22 18.92 10.65
CA GLN A 238 -2.13 17.46 10.64
C GLN A 238 -2.01 16.90 9.22
N PHE A 239 -2.68 17.49 8.24
CA PHE A 239 -2.51 17.08 6.84
C PHE A 239 -1.12 17.41 6.31
N ARG A 240 -0.56 18.57 6.67
CA ARG A 240 0.83 18.95 6.32
C ARG A 240 1.85 18.05 7.01
N GLN A 241 1.63 17.72 8.28
CA GLN A 241 2.51 16.83 9.05
C GLN A 241 2.59 15.42 8.46
N HIS A 242 1.47 14.89 7.95
CA HIS A 242 1.37 13.52 7.42
C HIS A 242 1.41 13.47 5.89
N GLN A 243 1.98 14.48 5.25
CA GLN A 243 2.08 14.56 3.81
C GLN A 243 2.85 13.36 3.23
N GLY A 244 2.33 12.80 2.15
CA GLY A 244 2.83 11.60 1.48
C GLY A 244 2.43 10.29 2.17
N GLN A 245 1.93 10.31 3.41
CA GLN A 245 1.57 9.11 4.15
C GLN A 245 0.12 8.68 3.89
N LEU A 246 -0.17 7.40 4.15
CA LEU A 246 -1.54 6.93 4.32
C LEU A 246 -2.12 7.49 5.61
N VAL A 247 -3.22 8.21 5.49
CA VAL A 247 -3.96 8.80 6.61
C VAL A 247 -5.42 8.42 6.50
N ALA A 248 -6.12 8.52 7.62
CA ALA A 248 -7.56 8.54 7.64
C ALA A 248 -8.06 9.96 7.88
N PHE A 249 -9.27 10.25 7.44
CA PHE A 249 -9.98 11.40 7.96
C PHE A 249 -11.49 11.23 7.88
N SER A 250 -12.19 12.17 8.49
CA SER A 250 -13.65 12.18 8.51
C SER A 250 -14.16 13.54 8.08
N GLY A 251 -15.15 13.55 7.20
CA GLY A 251 -15.74 14.79 6.69
C GLY A 251 -17.20 14.63 6.33
N LYS A 252 -17.94 15.74 6.37
CA LYS A 252 -19.31 15.82 5.89
C LYS A 252 -19.30 16.04 4.38
N VAL A 253 -19.94 15.16 3.62
CA VAL A 253 -20.10 15.30 2.17
C VAL A 253 -20.90 16.56 1.86
N LYS A 254 -20.49 17.29 0.84
CA LYS A 254 -21.04 18.53 0.33
C LYS A 254 -21.18 18.40 -1.19
N LYS A 255 -22.05 19.22 -1.80
CA LYS A 255 -22.27 19.26 -3.26
C LYS A 255 -20.96 19.19 -4.06
N LYS A 256 -20.98 18.44 -5.15
CA LYS A 256 -19.87 18.24 -6.10
C LYS A 256 -18.65 17.52 -5.50
N GLY A 257 -18.88 16.47 -4.71
CA GLY A 257 -17.81 15.61 -4.19
C GLY A 257 -16.85 16.28 -3.20
N LYS A 258 -17.32 17.32 -2.51
CA LYS A 258 -16.54 18.03 -1.48
C LYS A 258 -16.78 17.39 -0.12
N LEU A 259 -15.79 17.45 0.74
CA LEU A 259 -15.80 16.94 2.10
C LEU A 259 -15.36 18.00 3.08
N LYS A 260 -16.27 18.36 3.98
CA LYS A 260 -16.00 19.28 5.08
C LYS A 260 -15.45 18.52 6.27
N VAL A 261 -14.14 18.56 6.46
CA VAL A 261 -13.45 17.88 7.58
C VAL A 261 -13.52 18.66 8.90
N ASN A 262 -13.58 19.99 8.83
CA ASN A 262 -13.82 20.85 9.99
C ASN A 262 -14.52 22.17 9.58
N ARG A 263 -14.69 23.13 10.50
CA ARG A 263 -15.36 24.42 10.21
C ARG A 263 -14.70 25.22 9.08
N LYS A 264 -13.37 25.18 8.96
CA LYS A 264 -12.53 25.99 8.05
C LYS A 264 -11.89 25.18 6.91
N THR A 265 -12.05 23.86 6.86
CA THR A 265 -11.35 23.00 5.90
C THR A 265 -12.32 22.16 5.07
N LEU A 266 -12.21 22.31 3.75
CA LEU A 266 -12.86 21.51 2.73
C LEU A 266 -11.80 20.75 1.93
N LEU A 267 -12.08 19.48 1.65
CA LEU A 267 -11.33 18.62 0.74
C LEU A 267 -12.26 18.29 -0.43
N TYR A 268 -11.71 18.08 -1.60
CA TYR A 268 -12.42 17.73 -2.83
C TYR A 268 -11.96 16.33 -3.23
N ILE A 269 -12.90 15.53 -3.70
CA ILE A 269 -12.59 14.22 -4.27
C ILE A 269 -12.82 14.37 -5.77
N TYR A 270 -11.75 14.24 -6.55
CA TYR A 270 -11.75 14.37 -8.01
C TYR A 270 -12.65 13.31 -8.65
N GLN A 271 -12.57 12.08 -8.15
CA GLN A 271 -13.45 11.01 -8.53
C GLN A 271 -13.89 10.31 -7.26
N LEU A 272 -15.13 10.57 -6.88
CA LEU A 272 -15.78 9.75 -5.88
C LEU A 272 -15.89 8.34 -6.49
N PRO A 273 -15.46 7.27 -5.80
CA PRO A 273 -15.81 5.91 -6.16
C PRO A 273 -17.27 5.86 -6.63
N ASN A 274 -17.60 5.09 -7.67
CA ASN A 274 -18.95 5.16 -8.26
C ASN A 274 -20.07 4.96 -7.22
N SER A 275 -19.80 4.19 -6.15
CA SER A 275 -20.65 4.00 -4.96
C SER A 275 -20.94 5.27 -4.13
N LEU A 276 -20.26 6.38 -4.42
CA LEU A 276 -20.29 7.65 -3.71
C LEU A 276 -20.84 8.82 -4.56
N THR A 277 -21.09 8.60 -5.85
CA THR A 277 -21.59 9.64 -6.79
C THR A 277 -23.08 9.95 -6.61
N SER A 278 -23.75 9.28 -5.66
CA SER A 278 -25.18 9.43 -5.38
C SER A 278 -25.48 10.64 -4.48
N ASP A 279 -26.51 11.41 -4.85
CA ASP A 279 -27.08 12.50 -4.03
C ASP A 279 -27.44 12.06 -2.59
N GLN A 280 -27.61 10.75 -2.37
CA GLN A 280 -27.94 10.14 -1.08
C GLN A 280 -26.88 10.30 0.02
N LEU A 281 -25.67 10.74 -0.34
CA LEU A 281 -24.59 10.96 0.62
C LEU A 281 -24.40 12.42 0.98
N GLU A 282 -25.02 13.36 0.26
CA GLU A 282 -24.90 14.78 0.60
C GLU A 282 -25.32 15.01 2.05
N GLY A 283 -24.45 15.67 2.80
CA GLY A 283 -24.69 16.03 4.18
C GLY A 283 -24.40 14.94 5.21
N LYS A 284 -24.11 13.69 4.79
CA LYS A 284 -23.65 12.62 5.67
C LYS A 284 -22.18 12.79 6.03
N LYS A 285 -21.81 12.35 7.23
CA LYS A 285 -20.41 12.24 7.63
C LYS A 285 -19.88 10.91 7.11
N VAL A 286 -18.70 10.93 6.51
CA VAL A 286 -18.01 9.73 6.05
C VAL A 286 -16.62 9.67 6.67
N GLN A 287 -16.07 8.48 6.77
CA GLN A 287 -14.67 8.23 7.06
C GLN A 287 -14.02 7.56 5.87
N PHE A 288 -12.73 7.81 5.70
CA PHE A 288 -12.01 7.21 4.60
C PHE A 288 -10.51 7.21 4.86
N ILE A 289 -9.84 6.34 4.13
CA ILE A 289 -8.39 6.18 4.13
C ILE A 289 -7.88 6.58 2.75
N THR A 290 -6.89 7.47 2.71
CA THR A 290 -6.28 7.96 1.48
C THR A 290 -4.84 8.39 1.74
N ARG A 291 -4.10 8.64 0.67
CA ARG A 291 -2.81 9.33 0.73
C ARG A 291 -3.01 10.84 0.51
N VAL A 292 -2.24 11.66 1.23
CA VAL A 292 -2.25 13.13 1.10
C VAL A 292 -1.02 13.55 0.32
N TYR A 293 -1.17 14.29 -0.77
CA TYR A 293 -0.03 14.69 -1.61
C TYR A 293 0.20 16.21 -1.57
N HIS A 294 1.38 16.68 -1.94
CA HIS A 294 1.69 18.12 -1.95
C HIS A 294 1.68 18.70 -3.35
N TYR A 295 1.34 19.98 -3.45
CA TYR A 295 1.47 20.79 -4.64
C TYR A 295 2.85 21.46 -4.72
N GLY A 296 3.41 21.59 -5.93
CA GLY A 296 4.48 22.56 -6.21
C GLY A 296 5.93 22.08 -6.08
N LEU A 297 6.16 20.81 -5.74
CA LEU A 297 7.46 20.14 -5.88
C LEU A 297 7.19 18.73 -6.42
N PRO A 298 7.80 18.29 -7.54
CA PRO A 298 7.59 16.96 -8.10
C PRO A 298 8.31 15.87 -7.28
N HIS A 299 8.15 15.84 -5.97
CA HIS A 299 8.66 14.75 -5.12
C HIS A 299 7.57 13.72 -4.91
N PHE A 300 7.02 13.15 -5.97
CA PHE A 300 6.05 12.09 -5.78
C PHE A 300 6.34 10.95 -6.72
N PHE A 301 6.30 9.78 -6.11
CA PHE A 301 6.28 8.57 -6.84
C PHE A 301 4.91 8.45 -7.56
N GLU A 302 4.89 8.17 -8.87
CA GLU A 302 3.82 7.51 -9.61
C GLU A 302 3.40 6.23 -8.89
N LEU A 303 2.56 6.39 -7.88
CA LEU A 303 1.42 5.51 -7.74
C LEU A 303 0.43 5.93 -8.84
N PRO A 304 -0.42 5.04 -9.38
CA PRO A 304 -1.30 5.33 -10.53
C PRO A 304 -2.35 6.42 -10.26
N LEU A 305 -1.96 7.67 -9.97
CA LEU A 305 -2.81 8.80 -9.62
C LEU A 305 -2.13 10.11 -10.05
N PHE A 306 -2.78 10.86 -10.95
CA PHE A 306 -2.36 12.19 -11.40
C PHE A 306 -2.94 13.29 -10.49
N PHE A 307 -2.19 14.39 -10.29
CA PHE A 307 -2.52 15.51 -9.39
C PHE A 307 -2.88 16.80 -10.12
N ASN A 308 -3.70 17.61 -9.45
CA ASN A 308 -3.57 19.07 -9.47
C ASN A 308 -4.04 19.69 -8.14
N TYR A 309 -3.23 20.59 -7.56
CA TYR A 309 -3.47 21.51 -6.42
C TYR A 309 -3.88 20.97 -5.01
N LEU A 310 -3.26 21.53 -3.97
CA LEU A 310 -3.71 21.45 -2.56
C LEU A 310 -3.34 22.75 -1.84
N ALA A 311 -4.24 23.74 -1.84
CA ALA A 311 -4.15 24.90 -0.95
C ALA A 311 -5.16 24.72 0.19
N PHE A 312 -4.70 24.67 1.43
CA PHE A 312 -5.61 24.52 2.55
C PHE A 312 -6.30 25.85 2.85
N GLY A 313 -7.57 25.92 2.47
CA GLY A 313 -8.37 27.13 2.27
C GLY A 313 -9.05 27.17 0.90
N GLN A 314 -8.54 26.40 -0.08
CA GLN A 314 -9.04 26.29 -1.45
C GLN A 314 -8.72 24.90 -2.05
N ILE A 315 -9.75 24.09 -2.30
CA ILE A 315 -9.75 22.99 -3.29
C ILE A 315 -8.54 22.03 -3.26
N GLY A 316 -8.66 20.91 -2.56
CA GLY A 316 -7.66 19.83 -2.58
C GLY A 316 -8.24 18.53 -3.11
N TYR A 317 -7.52 17.75 -3.93
CA TYR A 317 -8.12 16.68 -4.75
C TYR A 317 -7.71 15.27 -4.28
N ILE A 318 -8.66 14.34 -4.24
CA ILE A 318 -8.45 12.90 -3.96
C ILE A 318 -9.05 12.10 -5.11
N LYS A 319 -8.25 11.27 -5.80
CA LYS A 319 -8.70 10.55 -6.99
C LYS A 319 -9.44 9.25 -6.65
N ASP A 320 -9.01 8.46 -5.67
CA ASP A 320 -9.75 7.28 -5.18
C ASP A 320 -9.47 7.08 -3.68
N GLY A 321 -10.51 6.89 -2.88
CA GLY A 321 -10.34 6.48 -1.48
C GLY A 321 -10.03 4.98 -1.42
N LEU A 322 -8.96 4.59 -0.72
CA LEU A 322 -8.62 3.18 -0.51
C LEU A 322 -9.68 2.44 0.33
N TRP A 323 -10.46 3.20 1.09
CA TRP A 323 -11.57 2.72 1.87
C TRP A 323 -12.51 3.85 2.22
N LEU A 324 -13.79 3.52 2.33
CA LEU A 324 -14.84 4.45 2.75
C LEU A 324 -15.79 3.72 3.69
N ASP A 325 -16.10 4.37 4.81
CA ASP A 325 -17.23 4.02 5.64
C ASP A 325 -18.20 5.20 5.78
N GLN A 326 -19.48 4.90 5.60
CA GLN A 326 -20.57 5.86 5.68
C GLN A 326 -21.02 6.08 7.13
N GLY A 327 -20.10 5.97 8.10
CA GLY A 327 -20.34 6.03 9.53
C GLY A 327 -21.48 6.97 9.86
N ASN A 328 -22.54 6.45 10.48
CA ASN A 328 -23.71 7.28 10.77
C ASN A 328 -23.36 8.35 11.80
#